data_AF-A0A1V4RZW6-F1
#
_entry.id   AF-A0A1V4RZW6-F1
#
_cell.length_a   1.000
_cell.length_b   1.000
_cell.length_c   1.000
_cell.angle_alpha   90.00
_cell.angle_beta   90.00
_cell.angle_gamma   90.00
#
_symmetry.space_group_name_H-M   'P 1'
#
loop_
_entity.id
_entity.type
_entity.pdbx_description
1 polymer ?
#
loop_
_entity_poly.entity_id
_entity_poly.type
_entity_poly.pdbx_seq_one_letter_code
_entity_poly.pdbx_strand_id
1 'polypeptide(L)'
;MSKKVINFWQDHSSNFLKMAFSHDRRESIENPDGYGKRTGDCGDTVEFFLTIFGGRIKSVSFKTNGCINTNACARTGTVLNWQQVPFIWLMAMSHFHNCAR
;
A
#
# COMPACT_ATOMS: atom_id res chain seq x y z
N MET A 1 22.03 7.15 -30.80
CA MET A 1 21.26 7.03 -29.54
C MET A 1 22.16 6.48 -28.45
N SER A 2 22.53 7.30 -27.46
CA SER A 2 23.19 6.82 -26.24
C SER A 2 22.19 6.01 -25.43
N LYS A 3 22.50 4.74 -25.14
CA LYS A 3 21.72 3.92 -24.21
C LYS A 3 21.95 4.50 -22.81
N LYS A 4 20.99 5.28 -22.31
CA LYS A 4 21.03 5.81 -20.95
C LYS A 4 21.01 4.61 -19.99
N VAL A 5 22.12 4.37 -19.30
CA VAL A 5 22.18 3.36 -18.24
C VAL A 5 21.34 3.90 -17.09
N ILE A 6 20.10 3.43 -17.01
CA ILE A 6 19.17 3.73 -15.92
C ILE A 6 19.77 3.16 -14.64
N ASN A 7 20.29 4.03 -13.78
CA ASN A 7 20.69 3.64 -12.43
C ASN A 7 19.43 3.71 -11.57
N PHE A 8 18.75 2.58 -11.45
CA PHE A 8 17.49 2.45 -10.72
C PHE A 8 17.50 3.12 -9.34
N TRP A 9 18.64 3.07 -8.63
CA TRP A 9 18.83 3.70 -7.33
C TRP A 9 19.01 5.22 -7.36
N GLN A 10 19.49 5.79 -8.47
CA GLN A 10 19.70 7.23 -8.65
C GLN A 10 18.47 7.92 -9.25
N ASP A 11 17.68 7.19 -10.03
CA ASP A 11 16.53 7.74 -10.76
C ASP A 11 15.21 7.76 -9.95
N HIS A 12 15.20 7.23 -8.71
CA HIS A 12 14.02 7.20 -7.84
C HIS A 12 14.22 7.95 -6.53
N SER A 13 13.15 8.54 -5.99
CA SER A 13 13.21 9.25 -4.70
C SER A 13 13.52 8.29 -3.55
N SER A 14 14.24 8.78 -2.55
CA SER A 14 14.55 8.02 -1.32
C SER A 14 13.28 7.56 -0.59
N ASN A 15 12.21 8.37 -0.62
CA ASN A 15 10.90 7.99 -0.08
C ASN A 15 10.30 6.81 -0.84
N PHE A 16 10.34 6.82 -2.19
CA PHE A 16 9.86 5.69 -2.97
C PHE A 16 10.62 4.42 -2.63
N LEU A 17 11.96 4.45 -2.62
CA LEU A 17 12.79 3.30 -2.31
C LEU A 17 12.52 2.76 -0.89
N LYS A 18 12.36 3.67 0.08
CA LYS A 18 11.95 3.31 1.44
C LYS A 18 10.63 2.52 1.39
N MET A 19 9.59 3.08 0.76
CA MET A 19 8.27 2.45 0.70
C MET A 19 8.26 1.14 -0.08
N ALA A 20 9.01 1.08 -1.17
CA ALA A 20 9.15 -0.07 -2.06
C ALA A 20 9.80 -1.29 -1.39
N PHE A 21 10.84 -1.09 -0.58
CA PHE A 21 11.71 -2.18 -0.10
C PHE A 21 11.57 -2.52 1.38
N SER A 22 10.77 -1.77 2.16
CA SER A 22 10.57 -2.17 3.56
C SER A 22 9.46 -3.21 3.71
N HIS A 23 9.60 -4.05 4.73
CA HIS A 23 8.72 -5.19 5.00
C HIS A 23 7.84 -5.01 6.25
N ASP A 24 7.96 -3.89 6.95
CA ASP A 24 7.10 -3.56 8.09
C ASP A 24 5.63 -3.48 7.67
N ARG A 25 4.74 -3.96 8.55
CA ARG A 25 3.28 -3.98 8.37
C ARG A 25 2.79 -4.86 7.22
N ARG A 26 3.67 -5.67 6.62
CA ARG A 26 3.33 -6.63 5.58
C ARG A 26 2.90 -7.97 6.20
N GLU A 27 1.68 -8.00 6.72
CA GLU A 27 1.13 -9.13 7.44
C GLU A 27 -0.34 -9.35 7.08
N SER A 28 -0.74 -10.63 7.12
CA SER A 28 -2.15 -11.02 7.08
C SER A 28 -2.65 -11.21 8.50
N ILE A 29 -3.76 -10.57 8.83
CA ILE A 29 -4.44 -10.72 10.13
C ILE A 29 -5.64 -11.63 9.90
N GLU A 30 -5.78 -12.70 10.70
CA GLU A 30 -6.86 -13.69 10.52
C GLU A 30 -8.25 -13.11 10.86
N ASN A 31 -8.35 -12.29 11.91
CA ASN A 31 -9.60 -11.71 12.39
C ASN A 31 -9.46 -10.17 12.53
N PRO A 32 -9.35 -9.43 11.42
CA PRO A 32 -9.27 -7.98 11.46
C PRO A 32 -10.65 -7.38 11.75
N ASP A 33 -10.68 -6.22 12.41
CA ASP A 33 -11.91 -5.45 12.59
C ASP A 33 -12.39 -4.81 11.27
N GLY A 34 -11.46 -4.61 10.32
CA GLY A 34 -11.77 -4.16 8.97
C GLY A 34 -10.88 -4.84 7.94
N TYR A 35 -11.47 -5.28 6.84
CA TYR A 35 -10.77 -5.93 5.74
C TYR A 35 -11.18 -5.29 4.40
N GLY A 36 -10.19 -5.06 3.54
CA GLY A 36 -10.41 -4.60 2.18
C GLY A 36 -9.45 -5.28 1.22
N LYS A 37 -9.97 -5.77 0.09
CA LYS A 37 -9.16 -6.39 -0.97
C LYS A 37 -9.51 -5.77 -2.31
N ARG A 38 -8.49 -5.53 -3.12
CA ARG A 38 -8.65 -5.06 -4.49
C ARG A 38 -7.60 -5.68 -5.41
N THR A 39 -8.06 -6.13 -6.56
CA THR A 39 -7.20 -6.47 -7.70
C THR A 39 -7.37 -5.37 -8.75
N GLY A 40 -6.26 -4.82 -9.24
CA GLY A 40 -6.27 -3.83 -10.30
C GLY A 40 -6.24 -4.46 -11.70
N ASP A 41 -6.46 -3.64 -12.73
CA ASP A 41 -6.51 -4.11 -14.12
C ASP A 41 -5.16 -4.67 -14.62
N CYS A 42 -4.04 -4.25 -13.99
CA CYS A 42 -2.72 -4.83 -14.21
C CYS A 42 -2.53 -6.24 -13.62
N GLY A 43 -3.49 -6.73 -12.82
CA GLY A 43 -3.44 -8.03 -12.15
C GLY A 43 -2.87 -8.00 -10.73
N ASP A 44 -2.25 -6.90 -10.31
CA ASP A 44 -1.75 -6.73 -8.95
C ASP A 44 -2.89 -6.70 -7.93
N THR A 45 -2.71 -7.38 -6.81
CA THR A 45 -3.72 -7.49 -5.75
C THR A 45 -3.18 -6.98 -4.43
N VAL A 46 -3.95 -6.13 -3.74
CA VAL A 46 -3.65 -5.63 -2.41
C VAL A 46 -4.80 -5.91 -1.46
N GLU A 47 -4.44 -6.35 -0.27
CA GLU A 47 -5.32 -6.62 0.86
C GLU A 47 -4.87 -5.74 2.03
N PHE A 48 -5.80 -5.06 2.69
CA PHE A 48 -5.57 -4.29 3.90
C PHE A 48 -6.35 -4.89 5.06
N PHE A 49 -5.73 -4.86 6.22
CA PHE A 49 -6.22 -5.38 7.48
C PHE A 49 -6.15 -4.26 8.52
N LEU A 50 -7.27 -3.95 9.16
CA LEU A 50 -7.41 -2.90 10.16
C LEU A 50 -7.71 -3.52 11.51
N THR A 51 -7.10 -2.98 12.55
CA THR A 51 -7.48 -3.24 13.94
C THR A 51 -7.97 -1.96 14.57
N ILE A 52 -9.12 -2.00 15.22
CA ILE A 52 -9.80 -0.86 15.83
C ILE A 52 -9.78 -1.05 17.35
N PHE A 53 -9.42 0.01 18.07
CA PHE A 53 -9.49 0.05 19.52
C PHE A 53 -10.05 1.38 19.99
N GLY A 54 -11.11 1.34 20.82
CA GLY A 54 -11.77 2.54 21.33
C GLY A 54 -12.36 3.45 20.23
N GLY A 55 -12.86 2.86 19.14
CA GLY A 55 -13.44 3.60 18.02
C GLY A 55 -12.41 4.28 17.09
N ARG A 56 -11.12 4.02 17.28
CA ARG A 56 -10.03 4.53 16.43
C ARG A 56 -9.20 3.39 15.86
N ILE A 57 -8.53 3.66 14.74
CA ILE A 57 -7.64 2.67 14.14
C ILE A 57 -6.36 2.59 14.96
N LYS A 58 -6.10 1.38 15.47
CA LYS A 58 -4.90 1.05 16.22
C LYS A 58 -3.74 0.70 15.28
N SER A 59 -4.03 -0.08 14.25
CA SER A 59 -3.04 -0.53 13.28
C SER A 59 -3.66 -0.78 11.91
N VAL A 60 -2.82 -0.57 10.89
CA VAL A 60 -3.10 -0.89 9.49
C VAL A 60 -1.96 -1.76 8.99
N SER A 61 -2.32 -2.93 8.49
CA SER A 61 -1.42 -3.89 7.91
C SER A 61 -1.90 -4.26 6.52
N PHE A 62 -1.00 -4.80 5.70
CA PHE A 62 -1.33 -5.11 4.31
C PHE A 62 -0.64 -6.36 3.82
N LYS A 63 -1.24 -6.97 2.81
CA LYS A 63 -0.63 -8.01 1.99
C LYS A 63 -0.78 -7.58 0.54
N THR A 64 0.24 -7.82 -0.25
CA THR A 64 0.19 -7.53 -1.69
C THR A 64 0.83 -8.65 -2.47
N ASN A 65 0.17 -9.02 -3.57
CA ASN A 65 0.71 -9.84 -4.63
C ASN A 65 0.74 -8.99 -5.90
N GLY A 66 1.91 -8.45 -6.22
CA GLY A 66 2.07 -7.52 -7.33
C GLY A 66 3.48 -6.95 -7.42
N CYS A 67 3.64 -5.94 -8.26
CA CYS A 67 4.94 -5.30 -8.48
C CYS A 67 5.40 -4.43 -7.30
N ILE A 68 6.64 -3.95 -7.39
CA ILE A 68 7.25 -3.12 -6.35
C ILE A 68 6.54 -1.78 -6.15
N ASN A 69 5.93 -1.23 -7.20
CA ASN A 69 5.15 0.01 -7.12
C ASN A 69 3.90 -0.19 -6.27
N THR A 70 3.22 -1.32 -6.47
CA THR A 70 2.07 -1.74 -5.66
C THR A 70 2.47 -1.91 -4.20
N ASN A 71 3.65 -2.47 -3.93
CA ASN A 71 4.17 -2.54 -2.56
C ASN A 71 4.42 -1.15 -1.95
N ALA A 72 5.08 -0.25 -2.70
CA ALA A 72 5.35 1.11 -2.25
C ALA A 72 4.05 1.89 -1.95
N CYS A 73 3.04 1.77 -2.82
CA CYS A 73 1.74 2.41 -2.63
C CYS A 73 0.99 1.84 -1.43
N ALA A 74 0.90 0.51 -1.33
CA ALA A 74 0.21 -0.15 -0.22
C ALA A 74 0.83 0.23 1.12
N ARG A 75 2.17 0.24 1.20
CA ARG A 75 2.88 0.65 2.40
C ARG A 75 2.67 2.12 2.72
N THR A 76 2.63 2.98 1.71
CA THR A 76 2.28 4.41 1.88
C THR A 76 0.92 4.55 2.53
N GLY A 77 -0.05 3.73 2.12
CA GLY A 77 -1.32 3.60 2.80
C GLY A 77 -1.13 3.39 4.31
N THR A 78 -0.32 2.42 4.73
CA THR A 78 -0.19 2.09 6.17
C THR A 78 0.46 3.15 7.06
N VAL A 79 1.25 4.08 6.52
CA VAL A 79 1.93 5.12 7.29
C VAL A 79 1.13 6.41 7.41
N LEU A 80 0.05 6.56 6.64
CA LEU A 80 -0.85 7.69 6.76
C LEU A 80 -1.61 7.65 8.09
N ASN A 81 -1.89 8.82 8.65
CA ASN A 81 -2.60 8.93 9.92
C ASN A 81 -4.11 8.80 9.69
N TRP A 82 -4.61 7.57 9.70
CA TRP A 82 -6.02 7.24 9.51
C TRP A 82 -6.82 7.53 10.79
N GLN A 83 -7.20 8.79 11.01
CA GLN A 83 -7.98 9.15 12.19
C GLN A 83 -9.50 8.88 12.04
N GLN A 84 -9.99 8.55 10.84
CA GLN A 84 -11.43 8.35 10.59
C GLN A 84 -11.70 7.10 9.72
N VAL A 85 -12.43 6.15 10.30
CA VAL A 85 -12.83 4.85 9.72
C VAL A 85 -13.64 4.96 8.41
N PRO A 86 -14.59 5.90 8.22
CA PRO A 86 -15.44 5.89 7.01
C PRO A 86 -14.72 6.31 5.71
N PHE A 87 -13.58 7.00 5.79
CA PHE A 87 -12.84 7.47 4.60
C PHE A 87 -11.97 6.40 3.94
N ILE A 88 -11.73 5.27 4.62
CA ILE A 88 -10.78 4.24 4.19
C ILE A 88 -11.33 3.45 3.00
N TRP A 89 -12.63 3.20 2.98
CA TRP A 89 -13.29 2.52 1.87
C TRP A 89 -13.18 3.33 0.56
N LEU A 90 -13.30 4.65 0.65
CA LEU A 90 -13.19 5.57 -0.48
C LEU A 90 -11.74 5.76 -0.96
N MET A 91 -10.77 5.85 -0.06
CA MET A 91 -9.36 6.05 -0.44
C MET A 91 -8.68 4.76 -0.93
N ALA A 92 -8.98 3.60 -0.33
CA ALA A 92 -8.49 2.32 -0.83
C ALA A 92 -8.95 2.05 -2.27
N MET A 93 -10.12 2.59 -2.67
CA MET A 93 -10.66 2.43 -4.03
C MET A 93 -10.30 3.56 -5.00
N SER A 94 -10.10 4.80 -4.55
CA SER A 94 -9.77 5.92 -5.46
C SER A 94 -8.27 6.07 -5.73
N HIS A 95 -7.41 5.95 -4.72
CA HIS A 95 -5.96 6.16 -4.91
C HIS A 95 -5.27 4.99 -5.63
N PHE A 96 -5.81 3.77 -5.48
CA PHE A 96 -5.29 2.58 -6.17
C PHE A 96 -5.54 2.57 -7.68
N HIS A 97 -6.50 3.36 -8.18
CA HIS A 97 -6.78 3.44 -9.63
C HIS A 97 -5.56 3.92 -10.44
N ASN A 98 -4.71 4.76 -9.83
CA ASN A 98 -3.50 5.29 -10.46
C ASN A 98 -2.25 4.44 -10.20
N CYS A 99 -2.30 3.50 -9.24
CA CYS A 99 -1.15 2.67 -8.93
C CYS A 99 -1.17 1.30 -9.66
N ALA A 100 -2.34 0.88 -10.15
CA ALA A 100 -2.52 -0.36 -10.90
C ALA A 100 -2.70 -0.14 -12.42
N ARG A 101 -2.30 1.02 -12.93
CA ARG A 101 -2.17 1.32 -14.36
C ARG A 101 -0.71 1.32 -14.77
#